data_AF-X1FB71-F1
#
_entry.id   AF-X1FB71-F1
#
_cell.length_a   1.000
_cell.length_b   1.000
_cell.length_c   1.000
_cell.angle_alpha   90.00
_cell.angle_beta   90.00
_cell.angle_gamma   90.00
#
_symmetry.space_group_name_H-M   'P 1'
#
loop_
_entity.id
_entity.type
_entity.pdbx_description
1 polymer ?
#
loop_
_entity_poly.entity_id
_entity_poly.type
_entity_poly.pdbx_seq_one_letter_code
_entity_poly.pdbx_strand_id
1 'polypeptide(L)'
;YLWKAEKQKNGRIHFHIITDKFIPWNELRNVWNKHQQTLGYVTGYREDRQLWHRDGFKYAPQYAPRWDLAAQKKAYREGLRTDWDNPNSVDIHGTRHIINLKAYFSKEISKSPDSAKPDRPGEKCPLCGGPMVTENGNFRCYACSYSKTHVSGMLWGCALLLSNLRGGDAVCNENFSEELESIAKSGKAYIYHAQYYSIYYADYKLLTDLKCKLLLSRFLEYIRRKFPSQYPPTLF
;
A
#
# COMPACT_ATOMS: atom_id res chain seq x y z
N TYR A 1 -2.36 -14.26 -4.60
CA TYR A 1 -2.83 -12.90 -4.28
C TYR A 1 -1.67 -11.90 -4.27
N LEU A 2 -1.97 -10.64 -4.55
CA LEU A 2 -1.10 -9.47 -4.35
C LEU A 2 -1.86 -8.50 -3.45
N TRP A 3 -1.18 -7.85 -2.51
CA TRP A 3 -1.79 -6.80 -1.71
C TRP A 3 -0.90 -5.58 -1.51
N LYS A 4 -1.57 -4.45 -1.31
CA LYS A 4 -1.00 -3.13 -1.03
C LYS A 4 -1.72 -2.54 0.17
N ALA A 5 -0.98 -1.96 1.11
CA ALA A 5 -1.54 -1.01 2.07
C ALA A 5 -1.03 0.40 1.75
N GLU A 6 -1.96 1.35 1.67
CA GLU A 6 -1.68 2.77 1.46
C GLU A 6 -2.50 3.65 2.39
N LYS A 7 -2.02 4.86 2.67
CA LYS A 7 -2.78 5.86 3.42
C LYS A 7 -3.71 6.62 2.48
N GLN A 8 -5.00 6.68 2.82
CA GLN A 8 -5.96 7.54 2.15
C GLN A 8 -5.75 9.01 2.51
N LYS A 9 -6.32 9.94 1.72
CA LYS A 9 -6.28 11.39 2.00
C LYS A 9 -6.82 11.76 3.40
N ASN A 10 -7.76 10.97 3.91
CA ASN A 10 -8.33 11.13 5.26
C ASN A 10 -7.42 10.58 6.38
N GLY A 11 -6.25 10.04 6.04
CA GLY A 11 -5.26 9.50 6.96
C GLY A 11 -5.49 8.05 7.40
N ARG A 12 -6.56 7.39 6.94
CA ARG A 12 -6.85 5.98 7.26
C ARG A 12 -6.05 5.06 6.34
N ILE A 13 -5.70 3.86 6.83
CA ILE A 13 -5.06 2.83 6.02
C ILE A 13 -6.12 2.17 5.12
N HIS A 14 -5.77 1.96 3.86
CA HIS A 14 -6.59 1.32 2.85
C HIS A 14 -5.83 0.19 2.19
N PHE A 15 -6.49 -0.95 2.04
CA PHE A 15 -5.90 -2.17 1.51
C PHE A 15 -6.46 -2.44 0.11
N HIS A 16 -5.58 -2.66 -0.85
CA HIS A 16 -5.93 -3.26 -2.14
C HIS A 16 -5.50 -4.71 -2.11
N ILE A 17 -6.41 -5.64 -2.42
CA ILE A 17 -6.12 -7.08 -2.48
C ILE A 17 -6.62 -7.59 -3.83
N ILE A 18 -5.75 -8.27 -4.56
CA ILE A 18 -6.09 -8.95 -5.80
C ILE A 18 -5.81 -10.43 -5.64
N THR A 19 -6.79 -11.25 -5.97
CA THR A 19 -6.71 -12.69 -5.86
C THR A 19 -7.35 -13.36 -7.08
N ASP A 20 -6.82 -14.51 -7.44
CA ASP A 20 -7.33 -15.43 -8.46
C ASP A 20 -8.39 -16.40 -7.90
N LYS A 21 -8.63 -16.33 -6.57
CA LYS A 21 -9.64 -17.11 -5.89
C LYS A 21 -10.93 -16.32 -5.76
N PHE A 22 -12.05 -16.98 -6.07
CA PHE A 22 -13.37 -16.46 -5.72
C PHE A 22 -13.53 -16.44 -4.20
N ILE A 23 -14.00 -15.32 -3.66
CA ILE A 23 -14.33 -15.16 -2.25
C ILE A 23 -15.71 -14.48 -2.20
N PRO A 24 -16.71 -15.07 -1.51
CA PRO A 24 -17.99 -14.40 -1.30
C PRO A 24 -17.79 -13.04 -0.60
N TRP A 25 -18.37 -12.00 -1.17
CA TRP A 25 -18.12 -10.62 -0.71
C TRP A 25 -18.55 -10.39 0.74
N ASN A 26 -19.62 -11.04 1.15
CA ASN A 26 -20.19 -10.98 2.49
C ASN A 26 -19.27 -11.66 3.52
N GLU A 27 -18.67 -12.80 3.18
CA GLU A 27 -17.69 -13.46 4.05
C GLU A 27 -16.45 -12.60 4.25
N LEU A 28 -15.91 -12.04 3.15
CA LEU A 28 -14.76 -11.14 3.23
C LEU A 28 -15.05 -9.91 4.11
N ARG A 29 -16.22 -9.29 3.92
CA ARG A 29 -16.66 -8.15 4.75
C ARG A 29 -16.81 -8.55 6.21
N ASN A 30 -17.43 -9.69 6.51
CA ASN A 30 -17.65 -10.15 7.87
C ASN A 30 -16.33 -10.41 8.60
N VAL A 31 -15.37 -11.09 7.95
CA VAL A 31 -14.03 -11.33 8.50
C VAL A 31 -13.30 -10.00 8.74
N TRP A 32 -13.35 -9.08 7.77
CA TRP A 32 -12.72 -7.77 7.91
C TRP A 32 -13.35 -6.93 9.03
N ASN A 33 -14.67 -6.90 9.14
CA ASN A 33 -15.37 -6.22 10.22
C ASN A 33 -15.07 -6.83 11.59
N LYS A 34 -14.93 -8.15 11.69
CA LYS A 34 -14.47 -8.82 12.93
C LYS A 34 -13.09 -8.33 13.37
N HIS A 35 -12.13 -8.23 12.44
CA HIS A 35 -10.80 -7.70 12.75
C HIS A 35 -10.84 -6.22 13.14
N GLN A 36 -11.59 -5.40 12.40
CA GLN A 36 -11.78 -3.98 12.74
C GLN A 36 -12.45 -3.78 14.11
N GLN A 37 -13.40 -4.64 14.46
CA GLN A 37 -14.09 -4.59 15.75
C GLN A 37 -13.18 -4.94 16.92
N THR A 38 -12.16 -5.78 16.72
CA THR A 38 -11.14 -6.02 17.76
C THR A 38 -10.44 -4.73 18.18
N LEU A 39 -10.40 -3.72 17.30
CA LEU A 39 -9.87 -2.39 17.55
C LEU A 39 -10.97 -1.33 17.85
N GLY A 40 -12.23 -1.76 17.96
CA GLY A 40 -13.38 -0.88 18.24
C GLY A 40 -13.89 -0.04 17.06
N TYR A 41 -13.38 -0.23 15.84
CA TYR A 41 -13.76 0.63 14.70
C TYR A 41 -15.20 0.44 14.24
N VAL A 42 -15.77 -0.76 14.35
CA VAL A 42 -17.17 -1.00 13.98
C VAL A 42 -18.10 -0.37 15.02
N THR A 43 -17.81 -0.53 16.31
CA THR A 43 -18.51 0.20 17.38
C THR A 43 -18.45 1.71 17.18
N GLY A 44 -17.27 2.28 16.96
CA GLY A 44 -17.14 3.72 16.74
C GLY A 44 -17.91 4.22 15.51
N TYR A 45 -17.93 3.43 14.43
CA TYR A 45 -18.78 3.74 13.26
C TYR A 45 -20.27 3.74 13.63
N ARG A 46 -20.73 2.73 14.36
CA ARG A 46 -22.12 2.59 14.80
C ARG A 46 -22.56 3.81 15.62
N GLU A 47 -21.78 4.19 16.63
CA GLU A 47 -22.04 5.36 17.48
C GLU A 47 -22.10 6.65 16.65
N ASP A 48 -21.14 6.86 15.75
CA ASP A 48 -21.11 8.01 14.84
C ASP A 48 -22.35 8.09 13.95
N ARG A 49 -22.83 6.94 13.43
CA ARG A 49 -24.01 6.88 12.56
C ARG A 49 -25.30 7.12 13.33
N GLN A 50 -25.44 6.51 14.50
CA GLN A 50 -26.58 6.74 15.39
C GLN A 50 -26.65 8.22 15.81
N LEU A 51 -25.52 8.82 16.17
CA LEU A 51 -25.45 10.24 16.52
C LEU A 51 -25.80 11.15 15.34
N TRP A 52 -25.24 10.88 14.16
CA TRP A 52 -25.51 11.67 12.95
C TRP A 52 -26.98 11.64 12.53
N HIS A 53 -27.66 10.51 12.75
CA HIS A 53 -29.04 10.26 12.39
C HIS A 53 -30.02 10.25 13.58
N ARG A 54 -29.63 10.81 14.73
CA ARG A 54 -30.44 10.78 15.96
C ARG A 54 -31.84 11.39 15.77
N ASP A 55 -31.94 12.40 14.91
CA ASP A 55 -33.17 13.13 14.59
C ASP A 55 -33.81 12.60 13.27
N GLY A 56 -33.41 11.40 12.85
CA GLY A 56 -33.85 10.76 11.61
C GLY A 56 -32.84 10.87 10.45
N PHE A 57 -33.32 10.62 9.23
CA PHE A 57 -32.48 10.65 8.05
C PHE A 57 -31.91 12.06 7.81
N LYS A 58 -30.58 12.15 7.71
CA LYS A 58 -29.86 13.40 7.49
C LYS A 58 -29.07 13.31 6.18
N TYR A 59 -29.51 14.08 5.19
CA TYR A 59 -28.91 14.12 3.86
C TYR A 59 -27.55 14.81 3.86
N ALA A 60 -26.60 14.25 3.11
CA ALA A 60 -25.26 14.78 2.93
C ALA A 60 -25.05 15.22 1.46
N PRO A 61 -25.41 16.48 1.10
CA PRO A 61 -25.38 16.95 -0.29
C PRO A 61 -23.97 16.99 -0.89
N GLN A 62 -22.93 17.13 -0.06
CA GLN A 62 -21.54 17.13 -0.50
C GLN A 62 -21.10 15.83 -1.18
N TYR A 63 -21.83 14.72 -0.95
CA TYR A 63 -21.55 13.43 -1.58
C TYR A 63 -22.47 13.12 -2.76
N ALA A 64 -23.47 13.96 -3.04
CA ALA A 64 -24.49 13.73 -4.07
C ALA A 64 -23.93 13.38 -5.47
N PRO A 65 -22.81 13.96 -5.95
CA PRO A 65 -22.26 13.60 -7.26
C PRO A 65 -21.84 12.14 -7.41
N ARG A 66 -21.58 11.43 -6.29
CA ARG A 66 -21.15 10.02 -6.28
C ARG A 66 -22.08 9.11 -5.47
N TRP A 67 -22.93 9.70 -4.64
CA TRP A 67 -23.83 9.01 -3.73
C TRP A 67 -25.11 9.83 -3.58
N ASP A 68 -26.05 9.60 -4.49
CA ASP A 68 -27.28 10.38 -4.59
C ASP A 68 -28.21 10.20 -3.37
N LEU A 69 -29.28 11.00 -3.32
CA LEU A 69 -30.25 10.97 -2.22
C LEU A 69 -30.91 9.59 -2.05
N ALA A 70 -31.20 8.88 -3.14
CA ALA A 70 -31.86 7.59 -3.08
C ALA A 70 -30.93 6.52 -2.48
N ALA A 71 -29.67 6.51 -2.90
CA ALA A 71 -28.62 5.64 -2.39
C ALA A 71 -28.31 5.95 -0.91
N GLN A 72 -28.28 7.23 -0.52
CA GLN A 72 -28.13 7.62 0.89
C GLN A 72 -29.30 7.14 1.76
N LYS A 73 -30.55 7.32 1.29
CA LYS A 73 -31.75 6.81 1.97
C LYS A 73 -31.74 5.28 2.09
N LYS A 74 -31.31 4.58 1.05
CA LYS A 74 -31.17 3.12 1.07
C LYS A 74 -30.18 2.66 2.12
N ALA A 75 -28.99 3.28 2.17
CA ALA A 75 -27.98 2.97 3.17
C ALA A 75 -28.45 3.28 4.59
N TYR A 76 -29.20 4.38 4.79
CA TYR A 76 -29.79 4.70 6.08
C TYR A 76 -30.76 3.62 6.56
N ARG A 77 -31.68 3.18 5.70
CA ARG A 77 -32.63 2.09 6.03
C ARG A 77 -31.91 0.79 6.37
N GLU A 78 -30.87 0.46 5.60
CA GLU A 78 -30.04 -0.71 5.89
C GLU A 78 -29.26 -0.58 7.20
N GLY A 79 -28.77 0.63 7.50
CA GLY A 79 -28.13 0.95 8.77
C GLY A 79 -29.06 0.72 9.95
N LEU A 80 -30.32 1.20 9.87
CA LEU A 80 -31.33 0.92 10.90
C LEU A 80 -31.60 -0.58 11.06
N ARG A 81 -31.72 -1.32 9.95
CA ARG A 81 -31.98 -2.77 9.96
C ARG A 81 -30.85 -3.58 10.61
N THR A 82 -29.61 -3.10 10.45
CA THR A 82 -28.40 -3.78 10.94
C THR A 82 -27.86 -3.17 12.22
N ASP A 83 -28.57 -2.18 12.80
CA ASP A 83 -28.10 -1.39 13.93
C ASP A 83 -26.68 -0.81 13.71
N TRP A 84 -26.38 -0.51 12.45
CA TRP A 84 -25.07 -0.03 11.97
C TRP A 84 -23.87 -0.94 12.31
N ASP A 85 -24.12 -2.19 12.71
CA ASP A 85 -23.10 -3.15 13.17
C ASP A 85 -22.40 -3.90 12.03
N ASN A 86 -22.80 -3.65 10.77
CA ASN A 86 -22.16 -4.24 9.59
C ASN A 86 -21.83 -3.16 8.54
N PRO A 87 -20.85 -2.28 8.80
CA PRO A 87 -20.47 -1.24 7.87
C PRO A 87 -20.01 -1.81 6.52
N ASN A 88 -20.26 -1.06 5.44
CA ASN A 88 -19.65 -1.37 4.15
C ASN A 88 -18.16 -1.02 4.16
N SER A 89 -17.34 -1.98 4.57
CA SER A 89 -15.89 -1.84 4.73
C SER A 89 -15.08 -2.46 3.59
N VAL A 90 -15.74 -3.14 2.65
CA VAL A 90 -15.11 -3.88 1.55
C VAL A 90 -15.93 -3.69 0.29
N ASP A 91 -15.26 -3.18 -0.75
CA ASP A 91 -15.79 -3.09 -2.11
C ASP A 91 -15.04 -4.07 -3.01
N ILE A 92 -15.78 -4.85 -3.81
CA ILE A 92 -15.21 -5.87 -4.70
C ILE A 92 -15.55 -5.53 -6.13
N HIS A 93 -14.53 -5.55 -6.99
CA HIS A 93 -14.65 -5.27 -8.41
C HIS A 93 -14.17 -6.48 -9.23
N GLY A 94 -14.95 -6.85 -10.24
CA GLY A 94 -14.52 -7.86 -11.20
C GLY A 94 -13.36 -7.33 -12.05
N THR A 95 -12.33 -8.15 -12.25
CA THR A 95 -11.17 -7.81 -13.10
C THR A 95 -11.48 -7.88 -14.60
N ARG A 96 -12.70 -8.31 -14.99
CA ARG A 96 -13.14 -8.47 -16.39
C ARG A 96 -13.02 -7.18 -17.22
N HIS A 97 -13.17 -6.02 -16.58
CA HIS A 97 -13.06 -4.71 -17.24
C HIS A 97 -11.65 -4.11 -17.15
N ILE A 98 -10.72 -4.76 -16.44
CA ILE A 98 -9.32 -4.33 -16.37
C ILE A 98 -8.60 -4.93 -17.58
N ILE A 99 -8.69 -4.21 -18.70
CA ILE A 99 -8.13 -4.60 -20.01
C ILE A 99 -6.64 -4.96 -19.90
N ASN A 100 -5.92 -4.29 -18.99
CA ASN A 100 -4.51 -4.53 -18.78
C ASN A 100 -4.19 -4.56 -17.27
N LEU A 101 -4.35 -5.75 -16.67
CA LEU A 101 -3.98 -5.97 -15.27
C LEU A 101 -2.52 -5.56 -14.99
N LYS A 102 -1.58 -5.79 -15.92
CA LYS A 102 -0.18 -5.39 -15.76
C LYS A 102 -0.05 -3.88 -15.61
N ALA A 103 -0.71 -3.10 -16.47
CA ALA A 103 -0.70 -1.65 -16.38
C ALA A 103 -1.38 -1.14 -15.10
N TYR A 104 -2.47 -1.79 -14.67
CA TYR A 104 -3.10 -1.49 -13.38
C TYR A 104 -2.13 -1.74 -12.22
N PHE A 105 -1.46 -2.90 -12.18
CA PHE A 105 -0.46 -3.21 -11.17
C PHE A 105 0.69 -2.22 -11.19
N SER A 106 1.26 -1.95 -12.36
CA SER A 106 2.37 -1.01 -12.50
C SER A 106 1.97 0.38 -12.01
N LYS A 107 0.78 0.89 -12.37
CA LYS A 107 0.24 2.14 -11.85
C LYS A 107 0.10 2.12 -10.33
N GLU A 108 -0.50 1.07 -9.76
CA GLU A 108 -0.71 1.01 -8.32
C GLU A 108 0.62 0.88 -7.55
N ILE A 109 1.59 0.15 -8.10
CA ILE A 109 2.96 -0.04 -7.57
C ILE A 109 3.79 1.23 -7.66
N SER A 110 3.67 1.97 -8.76
CA SER A 110 4.44 3.18 -9.03
C SER A 110 3.81 4.45 -8.46
N LYS A 111 2.60 4.38 -7.90
CA LYS A 111 2.01 5.54 -7.21
C LYS A 111 3.01 5.95 -6.14
N SER A 112 3.65 7.11 -6.28
CA SER A 112 4.53 7.59 -5.22
C SER A 112 3.74 7.63 -3.91
N PRO A 113 4.33 7.21 -2.78
CA PRO A 113 3.65 7.42 -1.50
C PRO A 113 3.34 8.91 -1.42
N ASP A 114 2.19 9.27 -0.85
CA ASP A 114 1.92 10.68 -0.53
C ASP A 114 3.15 11.18 0.21
N SER A 115 3.99 11.96 -0.46
CA SER A 115 5.13 12.57 0.18
C SER A 115 4.51 13.40 1.28
N ALA A 116 4.93 13.15 2.52
CA ALA A 116 4.70 14.12 3.58
C ALA A 116 5.30 15.40 3.03
N LYS A 117 4.47 16.30 2.49
CA LYS A 117 4.92 17.67 2.32
C LYS A 117 5.22 18.10 3.75
N PRO A 118 6.49 18.37 4.10
CA PRO A 118 6.90 18.56 5.49
C PRO A 118 6.11 19.68 6.19
N ASP A 119 5.53 20.58 5.39
CA ASP A 119 4.61 21.61 5.83
C ASP A 119 3.24 21.42 5.16
N ARG A 120 2.30 20.73 5.80
CA ARG A 120 0.89 21.09 5.64
C ARG A 120 0.60 22.19 6.67
N PRO A 121 0.52 23.47 6.26
CA PRO A 121 0.15 24.52 7.20
C PRO A 121 -1.24 24.19 7.76
N GLY A 122 -1.34 23.96 9.07
CA GLY A 122 -2.63 23.91 9.76
C GLY A 122 -3.18 22.55 10.17
N GLU A 123 -2.39 21.47 10.23
CA GLU A 123 -2.86 20.26 10.92
C GLU A 123 -2.95 20.56 12.44
N LYS A 124 -4.18 20.69 12.94
CA LYS A 124 -4.48 20.92 14.36
C LYS A 124 -4.55 19.60 15.10
N CYS A 125 -4.11 19.60 16.35
CA CYS A 125 -4.24 18.46 17.24
C CYS A 125 -5.73 18.12 17.41
N PRO A 126 -6.13 16.85 17.22
CA PRO A 126 -7.53 16.44 17.37
C PRO A 126 -8.01 16.53 18.83
N LEU A 127 -7.12 16.57 19.82
CA LEU A 127 -7.47 16.68 21.22
C LEU A 127 -7.59 18.13 21.70
N CYS A 128 -6.58 18.97 21.42
CA CYS A 128 -6.53 20.33 21.98
C CYS A 128 -6.62 21.45 20.94
N GLY A 129 -6.67 21.14 19.65
CA GLY A 129 -6.68 22.14 18.58
C GLY A 129 -5.36 22.89 18.37
N GLY A 130 -4.34 22.61 19.20
CA GLY A 130 -3.00 23.20 19.08
C GLY A 130 -2.26 22.75 17.81
N PRO A 131 -1.18 23.44 17.42
CA PRO A 131 -0.42 23.06 16.23
C PRO A 131 0.23 21.68 16.40
N MET A 132 0.20 20.89 15.33
CA MET A 132 0.96 19.65 15.21
C MET A 132 2.30 19.94 14.53
N VAL A 133 3.39 19.38 15.09
CA VAL A 133 4.76 19.51 14.58
C VAL A 133 5.26 18.15 14.13
N THR A 134 5.99 18.09 13.02
CA THR A 134 6.60 16.85 12.54
C THR A 134 7.95 16.64 13.21
N GLU A 135 8.12 15.55 13.95
CA GLU A 135 9.37 15.14 14.62
C GLU A 135 9.67 13.67 14.28
N ASN A 136 10.82 13.39 13.66
CA ASN A 136 11.24 12.03 13.25
C ASN A 136 10.19 11.26 12.44
N GLY A 137 9.45 11.94 11.55
CA GLY A 137 8.36 11.30 10.82
C GLY A 137 7.17 10.91 11.71
N ASN A 138 6.93 11.63 12.81
CA ASN A 138 5.70 11.53 13.59
C ASN A 138 5.12 12.92 13.78
N PHE A 139 3.80 13.05 13.82
CA PHE A 139 3.19 14.31 14.24
C PHE A 139 3.04 14.33 15.75
N ARG A 140 3.50 15.41 16.38
CA ARG A 140 3.40 15.63 17.82
C ARG A 140 2.77 16.97 18.11
N CYS A 141 1.87 16.99 19.08
CA CYS A 141 1.37 18.20 19.68
C CYS A 141 2.07 18.43 21.02
N TYR A 142 2.89 19.46 21.11
CA TYR A 142 3.58 19.79 22.36
C TYR A 142 2.64 20.30 23.47
N ALA A 143 1.44 20.79 23.09
CA ALA A 143 0.49 21.33 24.06
C ALA A 143 -0.23 20.25 24.89
N CYS A 144 -0.42 19.04 24.36
CA CYS A 144 -1.10 17.95 25.05
C CYS A 144 -0.38 16.60 24.94
N SER A 145 0.86 16.61 24.44
CA SER A 145 1.67 15.42 24.19
C SER A 145 1.06 14.38 23.24
N TYR A 146 -0.03 14.72 22.54
CA TYR A 146 -0.61 13.84 21.53
C TYR A 146 0.39 13.54 20.43
N SER A 147 0.64 12.26 20.17
CA SER A 147 1.49 11.83 19.07
C SER A 147 0.73 10.94 18.11
N LYS A 148 0.89 11.18 16.81
CA LYS A 148 0.38 10.34 15.73
C LYS A 148 1.54 9.92 14.85
N THR A 149 1.75 8.62 14.70
CA THR A 149 2.77 8.11 13.80
C THR A 149 2.46 8.54 12.37
N HIS A 150 3.42 9.20 11.70
CA HIS A 150 3.25 9.46 10.27
C HIS A 150 3.53 8.16 9.54
N VAL A 151 2.46 7.45 9.18
CA VAL A 151 2.55 6.36 8.22
C VAL A 151 2.80 6.99 6.84
N SER A 152 4.08 7.19 6.51
CA SER A 152 4.58 7.44 5.16
C SER A 152 4.87 6.12 4.49
N GLY A 153 4.59 6.02 3.20
CA GLY A 153 5.00 4.87 2.40
C GLY A 153 3.83 3.97 1.98
N MET A 154 4.19 2.89 1.29
CA MET A 154 3.28 1.83 0.89
C MET A 154 3.89 0.51 1.33
N LEU A 155 3.08 -0.35 1.92
CA LEU A 155 3.50 -1.72 2.21
C LEU A 155 2.96 -2.63 1.12
N TRP A 156 3.82 -3.53 0.67
CA TRP A 156 3.53 -4.49 -0.40
C TRP A 156 3.76 -5.89 0.12
N GLY A 157 2.89 -6.80 -0.30
CA GLY A 157 3.14 -8.23 -0.14
C GLY A 157 2.60 -9.01 -1.34
N CYS A 158 3.35 -10.02 -1.76
CA CYS A 158 2.95 -10.94 -2.81
C CYS A 158 2.75 -12.34 -2.23
N ALA A 159 1.92 -13.14 -2.89
CA ALA A 159 1.77 -14.56 -2.56
C ALA A 159 3.10 -15.31 -2.68
N LEU A 160 3.24 -16.37 -1.87
CA LEU A 160 4.40 -17.27 -1.84
C LEU A 160 4.87 -17.74 -3.23
N LEU A 161 3.97 -17.79 -4.21
CA LEU A 161 4.26 -18.21 -5.58
C LEU A 161 5.13 -17.22 -6.37
N LEU A 162 5.00 -15.90 -6.12
CA LEU A 162 5.86 -14.88 -6.74
C LEU A 162 7.22 -14.78 -6.04
N SER A 163 7.28 -15.05 -4.73
CA SER A 163 8.55 -15.25 -4.03
C SER A 163 9.25 -16.56 -4.41
N ASN A 164 8.52 -17.51 -4.99
CA ASN A 164 9.05 -18.76 -5.54
C ASN A 164 9.33 -18.70 -7.06
N LEU A 165 9.50 -17.50 -7.64
CA LEU A 165 9.87 -17.34 -9.05
C LEU A 165 11.16 -18.14 -9.34
N ARG A 166 11.03 -19.23 -10.11
CA ARG A 166 12.17 -20.08 -10.44
C ARG A 166 13.10 -19.30 -11.37
N GLY A 167 14.32 -19.03 -10.92
CA GLY A 167 15.35 -18.39 -11.73
C GLY A 167 15.63 -16.92 -11.41
N GLY A 168 15.07 -16.36 -10.34
CA GLY A 168 15.37 -15.00 -9.88
C GLY A 168 15.34 -14.88 -8.35
N ASP A 169 15.86 -13.76 -7.85
CA ASP A 169 15.75 -13.35 -6.45
C ASP A 169 15.00 -12.02 -6.37
N ALA A 170 14.16 -11.85 -5.36
CA ALA A 170 13.42 -10.61 -5.14
C ALA A 170 14.07 -9.85 -3.98
N VAL A 171 14.62 -8.66 -4.27
CA VAL A 171 15.24 -7.80 -3.26
C VAL A 171 14.58 -6.43 -3.31
N CYS A 172 14.18 -5.92 -2.14
CA CYS A 172 13.68 -4.55 -1.98
C CYS A 172 14.71 -3.76 -1.16
N ASN A 173 15.48 -2.90 -1.84
CA ASN A 173 16.49 -2.06 -1.19
C ASN A 173 16.76 -0.82 -2.06
N GLU A 174 16.80 0.37 -1.46
CA GLU A 174 17.07 1.64 -2.15
C GLU A 174 18.55 1.80 -2.52
N ASN A 175 19.45 1.03 -1.90
CA ASN A 175 20.89 1.13 -2.06
C ASN A 175 21.40 0.78 -3.48
N PHE A 176 20.56 0.23 -4.36
CA PHE A 176 20.97 -0.08 -5.74
C PHE A 176 20.91 1.12 -6.68
N SER A 177 20.29 2.22 -6.27
CA SER A 177 19.99 3.35 -7.17
C SER A 177 21.23 3.92 -7.86
N GLU A 178 22.32 4.12 -7.11
CA GLU A 178 23.59 4.63 -7.65
C GLU A 178 24.22 3.68 -8.68
N GLU A 179 24.18 2.36 -8.42
CA GLU A 179 24.74 1.36 -9.33
C GLU A 179 23.89 1.21 -10.60
N LEU A 180 22.57 1.28 -10.48
CA LEU A 180 21.65 1.28 -11.63
C LEU A 180 21.82 2.53 -12.50
N GLU A 181 22.05 3.69 -11.89
CA GLU A 181 22.40 4.91 -12.62
C GLU A 181 23.75 4.79 -13.34
N SER A 182 24.77 4.20 -12.70
CA SER A 182 26.07 3.93 -13.33
C SER A 182 25.92 3.05 -14.57
N ILE A 183 25.11 1.98 -14.46
CA ILE A 183 24.78 1.10 -15.59
C ILE A 183 24.09 1.88 -16.70
N ALA A 184 23.10 2.72 -16.37
CA ALA A 184 22.40 3.56 -17.35
C ALA A 184 23.32 4.53 -18.08
N LYS A 185 24.20 5.23 -17.33
CA LYS A 185 25.15 6.20 -17.88
C LYS A 185 26.24 5.56 -18.72
N SER A 186 26.54 4.27 -18.51
CA SER A 186 27.60 3.58 -19.25
C SER A 186 27.31 3.41 -20.74
N GLY A 187 26.03 3.40 -21.15
CA GLY A 187 25.61 3.08 -22.52
C GLY A 187 25.91 1.66 -22.98
N LYS A 188 26.45 0.79 -22.11
CA LYS A 188 26.85 -0.59 -22.43
C LYS A 188 25.77 -1.63 -22.12
N ALA A 189 24.78 -1.28 -21.32
CA ALA A 189 23.62 -2.13 -21.05
C ALA A 189 22.47 -1.82 -22.01
N TYR A 190 21.78 -2.86 -22.45
CA TYR A 190 20.44 -2.67 -23.01
C TYR A 190 19.47 -2.37 -21.86
N ILE A 191 18.73 -1.27 -21.98
CA ILE A 191 17.77 -0.84 -20.96
C ILE A 191 16.43 -0.63 -21.62
N TYR A 192 15.43 -1.36 -21.15
CA TYR A 192 14.05 -1.15 -21.55
C TYR A 192 13.35 -0.28 -20.51
N HIS A 193 12.89 0.89 -20.94
CA HIS A 193 12.10 1.78 -20.10
C HIS A 193 10.62 1.58 -20.39
N ALA A 194 9.85 1.29 -19.35
CA ALA A 194 8.40 1.40 -19.34
C ALA A 194 8.00 2.60 -18.48
N GLN A 195 6.71 2.96 -18.53
CA GLN A 195 6.15 4.06 -17.74
C GLN A 195 6.44 3.96 -16.22
N TYR A 196 6.68 2.74 -15.71
CA TYR A 196 6.68 2.45 -14.27
C TYR A 196 7.82 1.55 -13.80
N TYR A 197 8.62 1.02 -14.71
CA TYR A 197 9.75 0.16 -14.40
C TYR A 197 10.80 0.26 -15.50
N SER A 198 12.03 -0.11 -15.17
CA SER A 198 13.12 -0.28 -16.11
C SER A 198 13.67 -1.69 -16.00
N ILE A 199 13.96 -2.33 -17.13
CA ILE A 199 14.66 -3.62 -17.17
C ILE A 199 16.09 -3.36 -17.62
N TYR A 200 17.05 -3.72 -16.77
CA TYR A 200 18.47 -3.62 -17.06
C TYR A 200 19.00 -4.98 -17.46
N TYR A 201 19.59 -5.07 -18.66
CA TYR A 201 20.32 -6.24 -19.10
C TYR A 201 21.81 -5.99 -18.88
N ALA A 202 22.34 -6.54 -17.79
CA ALA A 202 23.74 -6.42 -17.41
C ALA A 202 24.33 -7.80 -17.15
N ASP A 203 25.48 -8.09 -17.76
CA ASP A 203 26.24 -9.31 -17.48
C ASP A 203 27.26 -9.08 -16.36
N TYR A 204 27.86 -10.17 -15.88
CA TYR A 204 28.86 -10.12 -14.82
C TYR A 204 30.06 -9.23 -15.17
N LYS A 205 30.47 -9.20 -16.44
CA LYS A 205 31.59 -8.40 -16.91
C LYS A 205 31.28 -6.91 -16.78
N LEU A 206 30.10 -6.49 -17.24
CA LEU A 206 29.65 -5.10 -17.13
C LEU A 206 29.56 -4.65 -15.68
N LEU A 207 28.97 -5.47 -14.80
CA LEU A 207 28.88 -5.14 -13.38
C LEU A 207 30.26 -5.00 -12.72
N THR A 208 31.22 -5.82 -13.14
CA THR A 208 32.61 -5.77 -12.67
C THR A 208 33.34 -4.52 -13.16
N ASP A 209 33.22 -4.21 -14.46
CA ASP A 209 33.83 -3.03 -15.08
C ASP A 209 33.33 -1.73 -14.45
N LEU A 210 32.04 -1.67 -14.12
CA LEU A 210 31.40 -0.52 -13.48
C LEU A 210 31.51 -0.52 -11.96
N LYS A 211 32.17 -1.52 -11.37
CA LYS A 211 32.36 -1.67 -9.91
C LYS A 211 31.03 -1.65 -9.12
N CYS A 212 29.98 -2.26 -9.67
CA CYS A 212 28.67 -2.41 -9.03
C CYS A 212 28.71 -3.47 -7.92
N LYS A 213 29.33 -3.14 -6.78
CA LYS A 213 29.63 -4.07 -5.68
C LYS A 213 28.37 -4.69 -5.06
N LEU A 214 27.30 -3.92 -4.88
CA LEU A 214 26.06 -4.40 -4.26
C LEU A 214 25.33 -5.37 -5.19
N LEU A 215 25.17 -5.02 -6.46
CA LEU A 215 24.57 -5.90 -7.47
C LEU A 215 25.41 -7.17 -7.67
N LEU A 216 26.75 -7.06 -7.74
CA LEU A 216 27.65 -8.21 -7.81
C LEU A 216 27.52 -9.12 -6.59
N SER A 217 27.51 -8.55 -5.38
CA SER A 217 27.36 -9.31 -4.15
C SER A 217 26.05 -10.12 -4.15
N ARG A 218 24.93 -9.48 -4.53
CA ARG A 218 23.64 -10.17 -4.63
C ARG A 218 23.61 -11.22 -5.73
N PHE A 219 24.19 -10.93 -6.88
CA PHE A 219 24.32 -11.91 -7.95
C PHE A 219 25.12 -13.14 -7.49
N LEU A 220 26.26 -12.93 -6.83
CA LEU A 220 27.11 -14.01 -6.31
C LEU A 220 26.42 -14.81 -5.20
N GLU A 221 25.72 -14.15 -4.28
CA GLU A 221 24.91 -14.80 -3.25
C GLU A 221 23.83 -15.70 -3.88
N TYR A 222 23.13 -15.18 -4.89
CA TYR A 222 22.14 -15.94 -5.64
C TYR A 222 22.76 -17.17 -6.33
N ILE A 223 23.89 -16.99 -7.02
CA ILE A 223 24.60 -18.08 -7.71
C ILE A 223 25.06 -19.15 -6.70
N ARG A 224 25.66 -18.78 -5.57
CA ARG A 224 26.09 -19.73 -4.52
C ARG A 224 24.91 -20.54 -3.98
N ARG A 225 23.79 -19.89 -3.70
CA ARG A 225 22.58 -20.54 -3.21
C ARG A 225 21.98 -21.50 -4.24
N LYS A 226 22.06 -21.15 -5.53
CA LYS A 226 21.43 -21.91 -6.61
C LYS A 226 22.30 -23.04 -7.16
N PHE A 227 23.60 -22.87 -7.15
CA PHE A 227 24.60 -23.80 -7.71
C PHE A 227 25.67 -24.16 -6.67
N PRO A 228 25.30 -24.76 -5.52
CA PRO A 228 26.23 -25.00 -4.41
C PRO A 228 27.38 -25.96 -4.76
N SER A 229 27.17 -26.88 -5.71
CA SER A 229 28.22 -27.80 -6.17
C SER A 229 29.33 -27.13 -6.98
N GLN A 230 29.04 -25.97 -7.59
CA GLN A 230 30.00 -25.19 -8.38
C GLN A 230 30.71 -24.12 -7.54
N TYR A 231 30.22 -23.89 -6.32
CA TYR A 231 30.76 -22.91 -5.36
C TYR A 231 30.79 -23.53 -3.97
N PRO A 232 31.72 -24.46 -3.68
CA PRO A 232 31.86 -25.00 -2.34
C PRO A 232 32.09 -23.84 -1.35
N PRO A 233 31.49 -23.89 -0.15
CA PRO A 233 31.70 -22.86 0.85
C PRO A 233 33.20 -22.72 1.07
N THR A 234 33.73 -21.52 0.92
CA THR A 234 35.07 -21.18 1.39
C THR A 234 35.05 -21.44 2.89
N LEU A 235 35.71 -22.52 3.31
CA LEU A 235 35.97 -22.84 4.71
C LEU A 235 36.59 -21.58 5.34
N PHE A 236 35.81 -20.91 6.16
CA PHE A 236 36.30 -19.96 7.16
C PHE A 236 36.64 -20.74 8.42
#